data_AF-A0A8T4VQZ6-F1
#
_entry.id   AF-A0A8T4VQZ6-F1
#
_cell.length_a   1.000
_cell.length_b   1.000
_cell.length_c   1.000
_cell.angle_alpha   90.00
_cell.angle_beta   90.00
_cell.angle_gamma   90.00
#
_symmetry.space_group_name_H-M   'P 1'
#
loop_
_entity.id
_entity.type
_entity.pdbx_description
1 polymer ?
#
loop_
_entity_poly.entity_id
_entity_poly.type
_entity_poly.pdbx_seq_one_letter_code
_entity_poly.pdbx_strand_id
1 'polypeptide(L)' 'MSRMGPDQRKYQFNCPRCDLVTIVGEDVREDMLAVGCYLCGADVGAQQFSPIPL' A
#
# COMPACT_ATOMS: atom_id res chain seq x y z
N MET A 1 12.44 19.39 8.84
CA MET A 1 11.15 19.67 8.17
C MET A 1 10.32 18.39 8.11
N SER A 2 9.75 17.96 9.23
CA SER A 2 8.85 16.80 9.26
C SER A 2 7.44 17.32 8.98
N ARG A 3 7.05 17.34 7.71
CA ARG A 3 5.67 17.61 7.32
C ARG A 3 4.86 16.34 7.63
N MET A 4 4.34 16.22 8.85
CA MET A 4 3.13 15.43 9.07
C MET A 4 2.01 16.12 8.29
N GLY A 5 1.70 15.62 7.10
CA GLY A 5 0.57 16.06 6.29
C GLY A 5 -0.77 15.62 6.91
N PRO A 6 -1.87 16.35 6.63
CA PRO A 6 -3.19 16.12 7.22
C PRO A 6 -3.77 14.79 6.72
N ASP A 7 -4.33 13.98 7.63
CA ASP A 7 -5.08 12.74 7.34
C ASP A 7 -4.58 11.90 6.15
N GLN A 8 -3.39 11.32 6.32
CA GLN A 8 -2.87 10.38 5.32
C GLN A 8 -3.67 9.07 5.38
N ARG A 9 -4.60 8.88 4.43
CA ARG A 9 -5.34 7.64 4.23
C ARG A 9 -4.39 6.46 4.27
N LYS A 10 -4.65 5.50 5.16
CA LYS A 10 -3.85 4.28 5.30
C LYS A 10 -4.60 3.10 4.71
N TYR A 11 -3.85 2.19 4.15
CA TYR A 11 -4.36 0.96 3.57
C TYR A 11 -3.57 -0.23 4.10
N GLN A 12 -4.27 -1.29 4.49
CA GLN A 12 -3.68 -2.59 4.70
C GLN A 12 -3.47 -3.24 3.34
N PHE A 13 -2.21 -3.44 2.98
CA PHE A 13 -1.80 -4.18 1.79
C PHE A 13 -1.64 -5.67 2.10
N ASN A 14 -2.11 -6.53 1.20
CA ASN A 14 -1.88 -7.98 1.24
C ASN A 14 -1.44 -8.48 -0.15
N CYS A 15 -0.20 -8.96 -0.27
CA CYS A 15 0.33 -9.47 -1.53
C CYS A 15 -0.14 -10.91 -1.80
N PRO A 16 -0.73 -11.20 -2.98
CA PRO A 16 -1.27 -12.53 -3.31
C PRO A 16 -0.19 -13.58 -3.64
N ARG A 17 1.10 -13.20 -3.64
CA ARG A 17 2.19 -14.07 -4.10
C ARG A 17 3.21 -14.41 -3.02
N CYS A 18 3.55 -13.44 -2.16
CA CYS A 18 4.59 -13.60 -1.14
C CYS A 18 4.07 -13.45 0.28
N ASP A 19 2.74 -13.35 0.44
CA ASP A 19 2.06 -13.22 1.72
C ASP A 19 2.51 -12.00 2.56
N LEU A 20 3.12 -11.00 1.91
CA LEU A 20 3.44 -9.74 2.55
C LEU A 20 2.15 -9.04 2.99
N VAL A 21 2.05 -8.77 4.29
CA VAL A 21 0.99 -7.95 4.88
C VAL A 21 1.62 -6.76 5.59
N THR A 22 1.25 -5.55 5.19
CA THR A 22 1.77 -4.31 5.79
C THR A 22 0.79 -3.15 5.65
N ILE A 23 1.00 -2.08 6.41
CA ILE A 23 0.22 -0.85 6.33
C ILE A 23 1.00 0.17 5.51
N VAL A 24 0.36 0.71 4.48
CA VAL A 24 0.95 1.71 3.59
C VAL A 24 0.13 2.99 3.56
N GLY A 25 0.80 4.11 3.28
CA GLY A 25 0.13 5.36 2.94
C GLY A 25 -0.47 5.32 1.54
N GLU A 26 -1.27 6.34 1.22
CA GLU A 26 -1.86 6.50 -0.10
C GLU A 26 -0.82 6.63 -1.22
N ASP A 27 0.22 7.43 -0.98
CA ASP A 27 1.36 7.60 -1.88
C ASP A 27 2.00 6.27 -2.25
N VAL A 28 2.32 5.47 -1.23
CA VAL A 28 2.92 4.15 -1.41
C VAL A 28 1.96 3.19 -2.12
N ARG A 29 0.64 3.27 -1.83
CA ARG A 29 -0.36 2.47 -2.55
C ARG A 29 -0.39 2.83 -4.04
N GLU A 30 -0.37 4.11 -4.39
CA GLU A 30 -0.36 4.55 -5.79
C GLU A 30 0.87 4.06 -6.55
N ASP A 31 2.06 4.16 -5.93
CA ASP A 31 3.28 3.60 -6.52
C ASP A 31 3.19 2.07 -6.68
N MET A 32 2.73 1.35 -5.67
CA MET A 32 2.60 -0.11 -5.73
C MET A 32 1.59 -0.57 -6.80
N LEU A 33 0.53 0.20 -7.05
CA LEU A 33 -0.41 -0.07 -8.16
C LEU A 33 0.24 0.12 -9.54
N ALA A 34 1.27 0.95 -9.65
CA ALA A 34 1.99 1.17 -10.89
C ALA A 34 3.13 0.17 -11.12
N VAL A 35 3.83 -0.24 -10.05
CA VAL A 35 5.06 -1.07 -10.17
C VAL A 35 4.91 -2.51 -9.71
N GLY A 36 3.86 -2.84 -8.95
CA GLY A 36 3.71 -4.13 -8.30
C GLY A 36 4.23 -4.17 -6.85
N CYS A 37 4.21 -5.37 -6.26
CA CYS A 37 4.73 -5.61 -4.91
C CYS A 37 6.25 -5.42 -4.87
N TYR A 38 6.74 -4.55 -3.99
CA TYR A 38 8.18 -4.26 -3.87
C TYR A 38 9.04 -5.45 -3.46
N LEU A 39 8.49 -6.46 -2.77
CA LEU A 39 9.28 -7.60 -2.33
C LEU A 39 9.44 -8.69 -3.40
N CYS A 40 8.40 -8.97 -4.17
CA CYS A 40 8.40 -10.10 -5.10
C CYS A 40 8.12 -9.73 -6.56
N GLY A 41 7.87 -8.45 -6.84
CA GLY A 41 7.55 -7.94 -8.18
C GLY A 41 6.22 -8.47 -8.74
N ALA A 42 5.35 -9.03 -7.91
CA ALA A 42 4.03 -9.47 -8.37
C ALA A 42 3.18 -8.26 -8.75
N ASP A 43 2.41 -8.40 -9.82
CA ASP A 43 1.38 -7.41 -10.16
C ASP A 43 0.34 -7.33 -9.03
N VAL A 44 -0.02 -6.12 -8.63
CA VAL A 44 -1.01 -5.87 -7.58
C VAL A 44 -2.01 -4.83 -8.04
N GLY A 45 -3.28 -5.08 -7.75
CA GLY A 45 -4.40 -4.19 -8.03
C GLY A 45 -5.02 -3.62 -6.76
N ALA A 46 -6.04 -2.78 -6.92
CA ALA A 46 -6.69 -2.11 -5.80
C ALA A 46 -7.33 -3.09 -4.78
N GLN A 47 -7.72 -4.28 -5.21
CA GLN A 47 -8.29 -5.33 -4.34
C GLN A 47 -7.31 -5.87 -3.29
N GLN A 48 -6.00 -5.69 -3.47
CA GLN A 48 -4.98 -6.04 -2.47
C GLN A 48 -4.85 -4.99 -1.36
N PHE A 49 -5.58 -3.88 -1.44
CA PHE A 49 -5.51 -2.76 -0.49
C PHE A 49 -6.86 -2.55 0.17
N SER A 50 -6.92 -2.70 1.49
CA SER A 50 -8.12 -2.42 2.30
C SER A 50 -7.93 -1.11 3.08
N PRO A 51 -8.84 -0.14 2.99
CA PRO A 51 -8.73 1.10 3.76
C PRO A 51 -8.80 0.80 5.26
N ILE A 52 -7.95 1.45 6.04
CA ILE A 52 -7.95 1.35 7.51
C ILE A 52 -8.63 2.62 8.06
N PRO A 53 -9.75 2.49 8.80
CA PRO A 53 -10.32 3.63 9.51
C PRO A 53 -9.32 4.13 10.55
N LEU A 54 -9.03 5.43 10.51
CA LEU A 54 -8.20 6.12 11.50
C LEU A 54 -8.99 6.42 12.78
#